data_AF-A0A1S7LK72-F1
#
_entry.id   AF-A0A1S7LK72-F1
#
_cell.length_a   1.000
_cell.length_b   1.000
_cell.length_c   1.000
_cell.angle_alpha   90.00
_cell.angle_beta   90.00
_cell.angle_gamma   90.00
#
_symmetry.space_group_name_H-M   'P 1'
#
loop_
_entity.id
_entity.type
_entity.pdbx_description
1 polymer ?
#
loop_
_entity_poly.entity_id
_entity_poly.type
_entity_poly.pdbx_seq_one_letter_code
_entity_poly.pdbx_strand_id
1 'polypeptide(L)' 'MAIEMTDKQRYWLGHIYASEQFDGSVKAYADAHGLEVNALYDWKNRLGRKGLLDLQAEEPPRFEKLIVQ' A
#
# COMPACT_ATOMS: atom_id res chain seq x y z
N MET A 1 -3.89 -3.12 21.93
CA MET A 1 -4.86 -2.08 21.52
C MET A 1 -5.06 -2.22 20.03
N ALA A 2 -6.26 -2.57 19.56
CA ALA A 2 -6.54 -2.62 18.13
C ALA A 2 -6.56 -1.18 17.60
N ILE A 3 -5.81 -0.90 16.55
CA ILE A 3 -5.88 0.42 15.92
C ILE A 3 -7.21 0.49 15.17
N GLU A 4 -8.13 1.33 15.62
CA GLU A 4 -9.38 1.56 14.93
C GLU A 4 -9.10 2.25 13.59
N MET A 5 -9.06 1.45 12.53
CA MET A 5 -9.00 1.96 11.18
C MET A 5 -10.38 2.44 10.75
N THR A 6 -10.42 3.56 10.05
CA THR A 6 -11.60 4.00 9.30
C THR A 6 -11.84 3.10 8.09
N ASP A 7 -13.07 3.06 7.57
CA ASP A 7 -13.39 2.29 6.36
C ASP A 7 -12.56 2.74 5.15
N LYS A 8 -12.27 4.05 5.06
CA LYS A 8 -11.41 4.58 4.02
C LYS A 8 -9.98 4.05 4.14
N GLN A 9 -9.44 3.96 5.35
CA GLN A 9 -8.11 3.39 5.57
C GLN A 9 -8.08 1.90 5.23
N ARG A 10 -9.10 1.12 5.63
CA ARG A 10 -9.21 -0.31 5.28
C ARG A 10 -9.30 -0.51 3.77
N TYR A 11 -10.12 0.29 3.10
CA TYR A 11 -10.28 0.28 1.65
C TYR A 11 -8.95 0.49 0.92
N TRP A 12 -8.21 1.55 1.27
CA TRP A 12 -6.93 1.83 0.64
C TRP A 12 -5.85 0.83 1.02
N LEU A 13 -5.84 0.34 2.27
CA LEU A 13 -4.89 -0.68 2.70
C LEU A 13 -5.05 -1.97 1.86
N GLY A 14 -6.29 -2.40 1.64
CA GLY A 14 -6.59 -3.55 0.79
C GLY A 14 -6.09 -3.37 -0.64
N HIS A 15 -6.33 -2.20 -1.25
CA HIS A 15 -5.86 -1.89 -2.60
C HIS A 15 -4.34 -1.81 -2.70
N ILE A 16 -3.65 -1.26 -1.71
CA ILE A 16 -2.18 -1.20 -1.68
C ILE A 16 -1.61 -2.62 -1.68
N TYR A 17 -2.10 -3.49 -0.80
CA TYR A 17 -1.61 -4.86 -0.72
C TYR A 17 -1.93 -5.67 -1.98
N ALA A 18 -3.17 -5.56 -2.48
CA ALA A 18 -3.57 -6.21 -3.72
C ALA A 18 -2.74 -5.71 -4.93
N SER A 19 -2.34 -4.44 -4.95
CA SER A 19 -1.47 -3.90 -6.00
C SER A 19 -0.03 -4.43 -5.92
N GLU A 20 0.44 -4.85 -4.74
CA GLU A 20 1.77 -5.44 -4.55
C GLU A 20 1.81 -6.92 -4.96
N GLN A 21 0.66 -7.62 -4.90
CA GLN A 21 0.52 -8.99 -5.42
C GLN A 21 0.05 -9.06 -6.88
N PHE A 22 -0.28 -7.92 -7.48
CA PHE A 22 -0.76 -7.88 -8.85
C PHE A 22 0.39 -8.14 -9.83
N ASP A 23 0.21 -9.11 -10.73
CA ASP A 23 1.13 -9.38 -11.85
C ASP A 23 1.05 -8.25 -12.90
N GLY A 24 1.73 -7.15 -12.60
CA GLY A 24 1.76 -5.97 -13.45
C GLY A 24 2.25 -4.72 -12.71
N SER A 25 2.12 -3.57 -13.36
CA SER A 25 2.43 -2.29 -12.71
C SER A 25 1.28 -1.86 -11.80
N VAL A 26 1.60 -1.09 -10.75
CA VAL A 26 0.60 -0.43 -9.89
C VAL A 26 -0.37 0.44 -10.70
N LYS A 27 0.11 1.03 -11.81
CA LYS A 27 -0.75 1.76 -12.75
C LYS A 27 -1.78 0.85 -13.42
N ALA A 28 -1.35 -0.30 -13.95
CA ALA A 28 -2.25 -1.27 -14.56
C ALA A 28 -3.29 -1.80 -13.56
N TYR A 29 -2.88 -2.03 -12.31
CA TYR A 29 -3.81 -2.34 -11.23
C TYR A 29 -4.82 -1.20 -11.01
N ALA A 30 -4.35 0.04 -10.90
CA ALA A 30 -5.21 1.20 -10.70
C ALA A 30 -6.23 1.35 -11.84
N ASP A 31 -5.78 1.26 -13.10
CA ASP A 31 -6.64 1.31 -14.29
C ASP A 31 -7.68 0.17 -14.29
N ALA A 32 -7.28 -1.06 -13.95
CA ALA A 32 -8.18 -2.22 -13.89
C ALA A 32 -9.25 -2.11 -12.79
N HIS A 33 -8.94 -1.42 -11.69
CA HIS A 33 -9.82 -1.25 -10.55
C HIS A 33 -10.50 0.13 -10.48
N GLY A 34 -10.34 0.98 -11.50
CA GLY A 34 -10.92 2.32 -11.56
C GLY A 34 -10.38 3.27 -10.49
N LEU A 35 -9.14 3.05 -10.03
CA LEU A 35 -8.46 3.85 -9.02
C LEU A 35 -7.56 4.88 -9.69
N GLU A 36 -7.35 6.00 -9.01
CA GLU A 36 -6.29 6.93 -9.40
C GLU A 36 -4.94 6.43 -8.86
N VAL A 37 -3.95 6.29 -9.74
CA VAL A 37 -2.60 5.82 -9.35
C VAL A 37 -1.94 6.75 -8.31
N ASN A 38 -2.14 8.07 -8.41
CA ASN A 38 -1.59 9.01 -7.43
C ASN A 38 -2.24 8.83 -6.06
N ALA A 39 -3.56 8.59 -6.02
CA ALA A 39 -4.26 8.33 -4.76
C ALA A 39 -3.70 7.08 -4.07
N LEU A 40 -3.36 6.03 -4.85
CA LEU A 40 -2.71 4.82 -4.34
C LEU A 40 -1.37 5.14 -3.64
N TYR A 41 -0.51 5.92 -4.28
CA TYR A 41 0.77 6.35 -3.69
C TYR A 41 0.61 7.30 -2.49
N ASP A 42 -0.34 8.23 -2.57
CA ASP A 42 -0.64 9.16 -1.48
C ASP A 42 -1.13 8.42 -0.24
N TRP A 43 -2.04 7.47 -0.42
CA TRP A 43 -2.54 6.64 0.67
C TRP A 43 -1.47 5.70 1.21
N LYS A 44 -0.60 5.14 0.36
CA LYS A 44 0.57 4.37 0.81
C LYS A 44 1.45 5.21 1.73
N ASN A 45 1.80 6.43 1.33
CA ASN A 45 2.60 7.33 2.17
C ASN A 45 1.89 7.72 3.47
N ARG A 46 0.58 8.04 3.41
CA ARG A 46 -0.22 8.43 4.60
C ARG A 46 -0.35 7.29 5.60
N LEU A 47 -0.60 6.07 5.12
CA LEU A 47 -0.73 4.88 5.96
C LEU A 47 0.64 4.46 6.53
N GLY A 48 1.71 4.54 5.75
CA GLY A 48 3.07 4.30 6.22
C GLY A 48 3.48 5.24 7.35
N ARG A 49 3.22 6.54 7.22
CA ARG A 49 3.47 7.53 8.30
C ARG A 49 2.68 7.26 9.59
N LYS A 50 1.55 6.56 9.49
CA LYS A 50 0.73 6.15 10.64
C LYS A 50 1.13 4.80 11.22
N GLY A 51 2.13 4.12 10.64
CA GLY A 51 2.52 2.75 11.01
C GLY A 51 1.47 1.70 10.60
N LEU A 52 0.49 2.05 9.76
CA LEU A 52 -0.61 1.16 9.39
C LEU A 52 -0.28 0.16 8.29
N LEU A 53 0.80 0.39 7.53
CA LEU A 53 1.30 -0.57 6.55
C LEU A 53 2.10 -1.71 7.20
N ASP A 54 2.73 -1.44 8.34
CA ASP A 54 3.59 -2.40 9.05
C ASP A 54 2.75 -3.45 9.81
N LEU A 55 1.54 -3.09 10.25
CA LEU A 55 0.64 -3.94 11.05
C LEU A 55 0.05 -5.15 10.32
N GLN A 56 0.15 -5.19 8.99
CA GLN A 56 -0.29 -6.33 8.17
C GLN A 56 0.86 -6.93 7.36
N ALA A 57 2.06 -6.35 7.46
CA ALA A 57 3.27 -6.92 6.90
C ALA A 57 3.88 -7.85 7.95
N GLU A 58 3.41 -9.10 8.03
CA GLU A 58 4.12 -10.17 8.74
C GLU A 58 5.42 -10.60 8.01
N GLU A 59 5.84 -9.85 6.97
CA GLU A 59 7.11 -10.01 6.28
C GLU A 59 7.91 -8.70 6.34
N PRO A 60 9.24 -8.77 6.50
CA PRO A 60 10.08 -7.60 6.69
C PRO A 60 9.95 -6.64 5.50
N PRO A 61 10.02 -5.32 5.75
CA PRO A 61 9.78 -4.30 4.73
C PRO A 61 10.81 -4.47 3.61
N ARG A 62 10.38 -5.03 2.48
CA ARG A 62 11.20 -5.28 1.29
C ARG A 62 11.40 -4.00 0.45
N PHE A 63 11.67 -2.90 1.14
CA PHE A 63 12.30 -1.70 0.57
C PHE A 63 13.68 -1.52 1.20
N GLU A 64 14.48 -2.58 1.14
CA GLU A 64 15.91 -2.43 1.19
C GLU A 64 16.31 -1.73 -0.11
N LYS A 65 16.53 -0.41 0.02
CA LYS A 65 17.11 0.41 -1.04
C LYS A 65 18.27 -0.38 -1.64
N LEU A 66 18.19 -0.69 -2.94
CA LEU A 66 19.38 -0.95 -3.73
C LEU A 66 20.27 0.30 -3.57
N ILE A 67 21.21 0.24 -2.63
CA ILE A 67 22.41 1.06 -2.67
C ILE A 67 23.25 0.38 -3.74
N VAL A 68 23.14 0.86 -4.97
CA VAL A 68 24.11 0.52 -6.01
C VAL A 68 25.45 1.12 -5.54
N GLN A 69 26.43 0.24 -5.29
CA GLN A 69 27.83 0.64 -5.09
C GLN A 69 28.46 1.03 -6.42
#